data_AF-A0A7S3BGC7-F1
#
_entry.id   AF-A0A7S3BGC7-F1
#
_cell.length_a   1.000
_cell.length_b   1.000
_cell.length_c   1.000
_cell.angle_alpha   90.00
_cell.angle_beta   90.00
_cell.angle_gamma   90.00
#
_symmetry.space_group_name_H-M   'P 1'
#
loop_
_entity.id
_entity.type
_entity.pdbx_description
1 polymer ?
#
loop_
_entity_poly.entity_id
_entity_poly.type
_entity_poly.pdbx_seq_one_letter_code
_entity_poly.pdbx_strand_id
1 'polypeptide(L)'
;GYPLIMGVCYAAGYDVTAQTGAARYLPALADGLLYLFFAQLATLVLRLLEGRALNHRIAGRSVVIGDIPWVAQCAEAFLSKCFACTYSITGIAVYSGNPADHLVHRFTHRVVRGTLLAIGRPDGRLAALTSQESAVCLSVNQASSIQNIGGTLESLTLGHAPFKLPLSAFHVALPGNRPQYICERLL
;
A
#
# COMPACT_ATOMS: atom_id res chain seq x y z
N GLY A 1 7.62 18.60 -33.73
CA GLY A 1 6.28 18.37 -33.15
C GLY A 1 5.96 19.55 -32.27
N TYR A 2 4.72 20.04 -32.30
CA TYR A 2 4.33 21.09 -31.38
C TYR A 2 4.26 20.52 -29.95
N PRO A 3 4.79 21.25 -28.95
CA PRO A 3 4.57 20.95 -27.54
C PRO A 3 3.06 20.84 -27.26
N LEU A 4 2.59 19.89 -26.44
CA LEU A 4 1.16 19.51 -26.37
C LEU A 4 0.25 20.70 -26.08
N ILE A 5 0.58 21.50 -25.06
CA ILE A 5 -0.17 22.69 -24.67
C ILE A 5 -0.07 23.78 -25.73
N MET A 6 1.09 23.96 -26.36
CA MET A 6 1.28 24.93 -27.45
C MET A 6 0.47 24.55 -28.70
N GLY A 7 0.34 23.25 -29.00
CA GLY A 7 -0.50 22.75 -30.07
C GLY A 7 -1.99 22.99 -29.81
N VAL A 8 -2.45 22.80 -28.57
CA VAL A 8 -3.83 23.10 -28.16
C VAL A 8 -4.11 24.61 -28.21
N CYS A 9 -3.18 25.44 -27.74
CA CYS A 9 -3.30 26.89 -27.85
C CYS A 9 -3.37 27.34 -29.31
N TYR A 10 -2.49 26.82 -30.17
CA TYR A 10 -2.50 27.14 -31.61
C TYR A 10 -3.84 26.77 -32.26
N ALA A 11 -4.39 25.59 -31.94
CA ALA A 11 -5.72 25.17 -32.41
C ALA A 11 -6.87 26.06 -31.90
N ALA A 12 -6.71 26.68 -30.73
CA ALA A 12 -7.65 27.65 -30.16
C ALA A 12 -7.49 29.08 -30.73
N GLY A 13 -6.69 29.27 -31.79
CA GLY A 13 -6.48 30.57 -32.45
C GLY A 13 -5.33 31.38 -31.87
N TYR A 14 -4.44 30.77 -31.08
CA TYR A 14 -3.26 31.44 -30.54
C TYR A 14 -2.17 31.59 -31.62
N ASP A 15 -1.92 32.82 -32.06
CA ASP A 15 -0.87 33.13 -33.01
C ASP A 15 0.50 33.30 -32.30
N VAL A 16 1.35 32.29 -32.48
CA VAL A 16 2.70 32.19 -31.87
C VAL A 16 3.65 33.29 -32.37
N THR A 17 3.37 33.87 -33.54
CA THR A 17 4.18 34.92 -34.18
C THR A 17 3.77 36.33 -33.79
N ALA A 18 2.52 36.55 -33.40
CA ALA A 18 1.98 37.87 -33.09
C ALA A 18 2.20 38.32 -31.63
N GLN A 19 2.52 37.40 -30.71
CA GLN A 19 2.59 37.71 -29.28
C GLN A 19 4.03 37.87 -28.75
N THR A 20 4.30 39.02 -28.14
CA THR A 20 5.55 39.36 -27.44
C THR A 20 5.36 39.32 -25.92
N GLY A 21 6.36 38.80 -25.19
CA GLY A 21 6.38 38.79 -23.72
C GLY A 21 5.80 37.53 -23.06
N ALA A 22 5.22 37.69 -21.87
CA ALA A 22 4.84 36.59 -20.96
C ALA A 22 3.91 35.54 -21.59
N ALA A 23 3.04 35.95 -22.52
CA ALA A 23 2.08 35.06 -23.15
C ALA A 23 2.75 33.95 -23.99
N ARG A 24 3.94 34.19 -24.56
CA ARG A 24 4.72 33.15 -25.26
C ARG A 24 5.43 32.19 -24.31
N TYR A 25 5.88 32.67 -23.15
CA TYR A 25 6.67 31.87 -22.21
C TYR A 25 5.80 31.03 -21.27
N LEU A 26 4.60 31.48 -20.92
CA LEU A 26 3.67 30.74 -20.06
C LEU A 26 3.29 29.34 -20.60
N PRO A 27 2.83 29.17 -21.86
CA PRO A 27 2.46 27.87 -22.39
C PRO A 27 3.70 26.99 -22.64
N ALA A 28 4.85 27.56 -22.98
CA ALA A 28 6.11 26.82 -23.09
C ALA A 28 6.58 26.30 -21.72
N LEU A 29 6.43 27.10 -20.66
CA LEU A 29 6.72 26.70 -19.29
C LEU A 29 5.73 25.65 -18.79
N ALA A 30 4.44 25.82 -19.08
CA ALA A 30 3.41 24.84 -18.73
C ALA A 30 3.68 23.50 -19.42
N ASP A 31 4.11 23.51 -20.69
CA ASP A 31 4.43 22.28 -21.41
C ASP A 31 5.73 21.65 -20.90
N GLY A 32 6.72 22.45 -20.52
CA GLY A 32 7.91 21.99 -19.81
C GLY A 32 7.56 21.32 -18.47
N LEU A 33 6.64 21.88 -17.70
CA LEU A 33 6.14 21.26 -16.46
C LEU A 33 5.37 19.97 -16.75
N LEU A 34 4.55 19.94 -17.80
CA LEU A 34 3.81 18.73 -18.19
C LEU A 34 4.78 17.60 -18.55
N TYR A 35 5.81 17.88 -19.35
CA TYR A 35 6.83 16.88 -19.69
C TYR A 35 7.69 16.48 -18.49
N LEU A 36 8.03 17.42 -17.60
CA LEU A 36 8.77 17.14 -16.38
C LEU A 36 7.99 16.20 -15.44
N PHE A 37 6.69 16.44 -15.26
CA PHE A 37 5.82 15.64 -14.39
C PHE A 37 5.07 14.53 -15.12
N PHE A 38 5.39 14.26 -16.40
CA PHE A 38 4.65 13.32 -17.22
C PHE A 38 4.61 11.91 -16.60
N ALA A 39 5.73 11.43 -16.06
CA ALA A 39 5.79 10.14 -15.37
C ALA A 39 4.86 10.09 -14.14
N GLN A 40 4.75 11.19 -13.41
CA GLN A 40 3.88 11.28 -12.23
C GLN A 40 2.40 11.39 -12.63
N LEU A 41 2.08 12.09 -13.72
CA LEU A 41 0.73 12.15 -14.27
C LEU A 41 0.30 10.81 -14.84
N ALA A 42 1.16 10.11 -15.60
CA ALA A 42 0.88 8.80 -16.17
C ALA A 42 0.60 7.76 -15.09
N THR A 43 1.37 7.76 -13.99
CA THR A 43 1.11 6.86 -12.85
C THR A 43 -0.19 7.20 -12.12
N LEU A 44 -0.59 8.46 -12.05
CA LEU A 44 -1.90 8.86 -11.51
C LEU A 44 -3.04 8.37 -12.40
N VAL A 45 -2.92 8.55 -13.72
CA VAL A 45 -3.91 8.06 -14.70
C VAL A 45 -4.05 6.54 -14.63
N LEU A 46 -2.94 5.80 -14.58
CA LEU A 46 -2.98 4.34 -14.43
C LEU A 46 -3.69 3.93 -13.13
N ARG A 47 -3.41 4.59 -12.01
CA ARG A 47 -4.10 4.31 -10.74
C ARG A 47 -5.59 4.62 -10.79
N LEU A 48 -5.98 5.68 -11.49
CA LEU A 48 -7.38 6.04 -11.70
C LEU A 48 -8.10 4.94 -12.49
N LEU A 49 -7.47 4.44 -13.57
CA LEU A 49 -8.01 3.35 -14.39
C LEU A 49 -8.08 2.02 -13.63
N GLU A 50 -7.10 1.73 -12.78
CA GLU A 50 -7.07 0.53 -11.93
C GLU A 50 -8.01 0.62 -10.71
N GLY A 51 -8.65 1.78 -10.47
CA GLY A 51 -9.51 2.00 -9.30
C GLY A 51 -8.76 1.99 -7.96
N ARG A 52 -7.44 2.23 -7.97
CA ARG A 52 -6.60 2.25 -6.76
C ARG A 52 -6.63 3.62 -6.09
N ALA A 53 -6.38 3.64 -4.77
CA ALA A 53 -6.33 4.87 -4.00
C ALA A 53 -5.27 5.85 -4.55
N LEU A 54 -5.71 7.02 -5.03
CA LEU A 54 -4.85 8.05 -5.60
C LEU A 54 -3.90 8.64 -4.56
N ASN A 55 -4.34 8.67 -3.31
CA ASN A 55 -3.60 9.24 -2.19
C ASN A 55 -2.47 8.32 -1.68
N HIS A 56 -2.29 7.11 -2.20
CA HIS A 56 -1.14 6.28 -1.83
C HIS A 56 0.17 6.87 -2.36
N ARG A 57 1.28 6.66 -1.64
CA ARG A 57 2.58 7.19 -2.04
C ARG A 57 2.93 6.67 -3.45
N ILE A 58 3.33 7.59 -4.35
CA ILE A 58 3.67 7.24 -5.74
C ILE A 58 5.04 6.54 -5.80
N ALA A 59 5.98 6.96 -4.96
CA ALA A 59 7.33 6.41 -4.86
C ALA A 59 7.58 5.70 -3.52
N GLY A 60 8.35 4.61 -3.53
CA GLY A 60 8.74 3.87 -2.32
C GLY A 60 7.62 3.00 -1.75
N ARG A 61 7.45 1.80 -2.32
CA ARG A 61 6.49 0.80 -1.86
C ARG A 61 7.12 -0.01 -0.74
N SER A 62 6.37 -0.26 0.33
CA SER A 62 6.83 -1.10 1.43
C SER A 62 5.81 -2.18 1.78
N VAL A 63 6.33 -3.36 2.12
CA VAL A 63 5.56 -4.49 2.62
C VAL A 63 6.10 -4.83 4.00
N VAL A 64 5.22 -4.86 4.99
CA VAL A 64 5.52 -5.28 6.36
C VAL A 64 4.85 -6.61 6.60
N ILE A 65 5.64 -7.62 6.97
CA ILE A 65 5.19 -8.98 7.24
C ILE A 65 5.19 -9.20 8.75
N GLY A 66 4.02 -9.47 9.30
CA GLY A 66 3.85 -9.82 10.70
C GLY A 66 3.51 -11.29 10.86
N ASP A 67 4.45 -12.11 11.30
CA ASP A 67 4.16 -13.51 11.67
C ASP A 67 5.13 -13.98 12.76
N ILE A 68 5.03 -15.24 13.14
CA ILE A 68 5.98 -15.91 14.02
C ILE A 68 7.40 -15.75 13.45
N PRO A 69 8.45 -15.51 14.28
CA PRO A 69 9.75 -15.01 13.80
C PRO A 69 10.37 -15.78 12.63
N TRP A 70 10.28 -17.11 12.60
CA TRP A 70 10.83 -17.90 11.51
C TRP A 70 10.01 -17.77 10.20
N VAL A 71 8.68 -17.72 10.27
CA VAL A 71 7.82 -17.51 9.09
C VAL A 71 8.03 -16.12 8.53
N ALA A 72 8.08 -15.12 9.42
CA ALA A 72 8.28 -13.72 9.05
C ALA A 72 9.63 -13.51 8.33
N GLN A 73 10.71 -14.10 8.85
CA GLN A 73 12.04 -14.05 8.24
C GLN A 73 12.11 -14.82 6.91
N CYS A 74 11.50 -16.01 6.82
CA CYS A 74 11.45 -16.76 5.58
C CYS A 74 10.68 -16.01 4.49
N ALA A 75 9.53 -15.41 4.84
CA ALA A 75 8.71 -14.63 3.91
C ALA A 75 9.43 -13.35 3.46
N GLU A 76 10.15 -12.68 4.36
CA GLU A 76 10.98 -11.52 4.02
C GLU A 76 12.09 -11.89 3.03
N ALA A 77 12.83 -12.96 3.30
CA ALA A 77 13.90 -13.44 2.42
C ALA A 77 13.35 -13.89 1.06
N PHE A 78 12.19 -14.53 1.03
CA PHE A 78 11.52 -14.95 -0.20
C PHE A 78 11.12 -13.76 -1.06
N LEU A 79 10.37 -12.79 -0.50
CA LEU A 79 9.96 -11.60 -1.23
C LEU A 79 11.17 -10.78 -1.69
N SER A 80 12.17 -10.61 -0.84
CA SER A 80 13.40 -9.90 -1.21
C SER A 80 14.12 -10.56 -2.38
N LYS A 81 14.13 -11.89 -2.46
CA LYS A 81 14.69 -12.62 -3.61
C LYS A 81 13.84 -12.44 -4.88
N CYS A 82 12.51 -12.47 -4.77
CA CYS A 82 11.64 -12.20 -5.93
C CYS A 82 11.90 -10.82 -6.56
N PHE A 83 12.26 -9.83 -5.75
CA PHE A 83 12.55 -8.47 -6.20
C PHE A 83 14.05 -8.18 -6.46
N ALA A 84 14.94 -9.17 -6.30
CA ALA A 84 16.39 -8.95 -6.39
C ALA A 84 16.86 -8.45 -7.77
N CYS A 85 16.19 -8.85 -8.85
CA CYS A 85 16.51 -8.42 -10.22
C CYS A 85 15.67 -7.23 -10.69
N THR A 86 14.82 -6.66 -9.83
CA THR A 86 13.94 -5.54 -10.23
C THR A 86 14.69 -4.22 -10.21
N TYR A 87 14.33 -3.32 -11.12
CA TYR A 87 14.88 -1.97 -11.13
C TYR A 87 14.51 -1.25 -9.83
N SER A 88 15.41 -0.40 -9.34
CA SER A 88 15.23 0.37 -8.10
C SER A 88 13.89 1.14 -8.06
N ILE A 89 13.42 1.64 -9.21
CA ILE A 89 12.14 2.36 -9.35
C ILE A 89 10.93 1.45 -9.03
N THR A 90 11.02 0.17 -9.36
CA THR A 90 9.99 -0.85 -9.10
C THR A 90 10.24 -1.66 -7.83
N GLY A 91 11.35 -1.40 -7.14
CA GLY A 91 11.75 -2.11 -5.94
C GLY A 91 10.74 -1.92 -4.80
N ILE A 92 10.70 -2.91 -3.92
CA ILE A 92 9.83 -2.93 -2.74
C ILE A 92 10.71 -3.09 -1.49
N ALA A 93 10.51 -2.23 -0.50
CA ALA A 93 11.13 -2.38 0.80
C ALA A 93 10.35 -3.42 1.62
N VAL A 94 10.99 -4.55 1.90
CA VAL A 94 10.40 -5.62 2.70
C VAL A 94 10.88 -5.49 4.13
N TYR A 95 9.95 -5.59 5.08
CA TYR A 95 10.21 -5.57 6.51
C TYR A 95 9.49 -6.73 7.17
N SER A 96 10.07 -7.31 8.23
CA SER A 96 9.37 -8.32 9.03
C SER A 96 9.47 -8.04 10.52
N GLY A 97 8.48 -8.52 11.26
CA GLY A 97 8.53 -8.53 12.72
C GLY A 97 7.42 -9.38 13.35
N ASN A 98 7.62 -9.77 14.61
CA ASN A 98 6.63 -10.48 15.40
C ASN A 98 5.49 -9.50 15.75
N PRO A 99 4.26 -9.76 15.29
CA PRO A 99 3.11 -8.93 15.58
C PRO A 99 2.74 -8.92 17.07
N ALA A 100 3.14 -9.92 17.86
CA ALA A 100 2.86 -9.98 19.29
C ALA A 100 3.81 -9.13 20.16
N ASP A 101 4.89 -8.58 19.60
CA ASP A 101 5.92 -7.89 20.37
C ASP A 101 6.54 -6.74 19.58
N HIS A 102 7.57 -7.01 18.77
CA HIS A 102 8.39 -5.95 18.20
C HIS A 102 7.79 -5.24 16.98
N LEU A 103 6.72 -5.74 16.36
CA LEU A 103 6.10 -5.07 15.21
C LEU A 103 5.59 -3.68 15.59
N VAL A 104 4.92 -3.57 16.76
CA VAL A 104 4.41 -2.30 17.24
C VAL A 104 5.55 -1.32 17.46
N HIS A 105 6.57 -1.71 18.22
CA HIS A 105 7.67 -0.83 18.57
C HIS A 105 8.59 -0.47 17.39
N ARG A 106 8.82 -1.40 16.45
CA ARG A 106 9.75 -1.18 15.32
C ARG A 106 9.11 -0.59 14.09
N PHE A 107 7.83 -0.87 13.83
CA PHE A 107 7.22 -0.56 12.54
C PHE A 107 6.03 0.40 12.60
N THR A 108 5.29 0.54 13.70
CA THR A 108 4.13 1.45 13.70
C THR A 108 4.50 2.90 13.37
N HIS A 109 5.65 3.38 13.83
CA HIS A 109 6.17 4.72 13.49
C HIS A 109 6.77 4.83 12.07
N ARG A 110 6.85 3.72 11.32
CA ARG A 110 7.38 3.66 9.93
C ARG A 110 6.31 3.34 8.91
N VAL A 111 5.13 2.93 9.37
CA VAL A 111 4.02 2.61 8.49
C VAL A 111 3.40 3.89 7.96
N VAL A 112 3.21 3.93 6.65
CA VAL A 112 2.66 5.08 5.93
C VAL A 112 1.52 4.62 5.02
N ARG A 113 0.78 5.59 4.47
CA ARG A 113 -0.28 5.32 3.48
C ARG A 113 0.26 4.52 2.29
N GLY A 114 -0.46 3.46 1.91
CA GLY A 114 -0.05 2.55 0.83
C GLY A 114 1.05 1.54 1.18
N THR A 115 1.46 1.45 2.45
CA THR A 115 2.19 0.29 2.96
C THR A 115 1.24 -0.90 3.06
N LEU A 116 1.65 -2.06 2.55
CA LEU A 116 0.93 -3.30 2.73
C LEU A 116 1.40 -3.96 4.03
N LEU A 117 0.49 -4.17 4.97
CA LEU A 117 0.74 -4.88 6.23
C LEU A 117 0.10 -6.27 6.15
N ALA A 118 0.89 -7.30 5.89
CA ALA A 118 0.44 -8.69 5.81
C ALA A 118 0.71 -9.40 7.14
N ILE A 119 -0.34 -9.85 7.83
CA ILE A 119 -0.24 -10.42 9.18
C ILE A 119 -0.84 -11.82 9.25
N GLY A 120 -0.05 -12.77 9.72
CA GLY A 120 -0.49 -14.07 10.19
C GLY A 120 -1.19 -13.94 11.54
N ARG A 121 -2.48 -14.26 11.58
CA ARG A 121 -3.31 -14.26 12.77
C ARG A 121 -3.42 -15.70 13.30
N PRO A 122 -2.88 -15.98 14.50
CA PRO A 122 -3.03 -17.30 15.11
C PRO A 122 -4.49 -17.54 15.49
N ASP A 123 -4.90 -18.81 15.49
CA ASP A 123 -6.27 -19.20 15.82
C ASP A 123 -6.46 -19.22 17.35
N GLY A 124 -6.93 -18.11 17.92
CA GLY A 124 -7.15 -18.03 19.36
C GLY A 124 -8.43 -18.71 19.83
N ARG A 125 -9.11 -19.48 18.97
CA ARG A 125 -10.06 -20.50 19.45
C ARG A 125 -9.34 -21.67 20.12
N LEU A 126 -8.01 -21.80 19.95
CA LEU A 126 -7.17 -22.68 20.75
C LEU A 126 -6.67 -21.91 21.97
N ALA A 127 -6.94 -22.43 23.18
CA ALA A 127 -6.62 -21.76 24.44
C ALA A 127 -5.16 -21.29 24.52
N ALA A 128 -4.22 -22.09 24.01
CA ALA A 128 -2.80 -21.77 23.99
C ALA A 128 -2.42 -20.56 23.10
N LEU A 129 -3.25 -20.23 22.11
CA LEU A 129 -3.01 -19.17 21.12
C LEU A 129 -3.90 -17.94 21.32
N THR A 130 -4.84 -17.99 22.28
CA THR A 130 -5.77 -16.88 22.61
C THR A 130 -5.03 -15.56 22.87
N SER A 131 -4.01 -15.61 23.73
CA SER A 131 -3.21 -14.43 24.10
C SER A 131 -2.46 -13.88 22.89
N GLN A 132 -1.86 -14.76 22.08
CA GLN A 132 -1.17 -14.36 20.86
C GLN A 132 -2.13 -13.73 19.85
N GLU A 133 -3.31 -14.32 19.63
CA GLU A 133 -4.32 -13.75 18.72
C GLU A 133 -4.73 -12.35 19.16
N SER A 134 -5.00 -12.17 20.46
CA SER A 134 -5.39 -10.87 21.01
C SER A 134 -4.30 -9.81 20.82
N ALA A 135 -3.02 -10.17 21.04
CA ALA A 135 -1.89 -9.28 20.83
C ALA A 135 -1.74 -8.90 19.35
N VAL A 136 -1.85 -9.88 18.45
CA VAL A 136 -1.81 -9.65 17.00
C VAL A 136 -2.95 -8.74 16.55
N CYS A 137 -4.18 -8.98 17.00
CA CYS A 137 -5.34 -8.16 16.64
C CYS A 137 -5.17 -6.70 17.12
N LEU A 138 -4.63 -6.50 18.31
CA LEU A 138 -4.32 -5.18 18.84
C LEU A 138 -3.25 -4.47 17.98
N SER A 139 -2.16 -5.16 17.63
CA SER A 139 -1.10 -4.60 16.78
C SER A 139 -1.59 -4.21 15.39
N VAL A 140 -2.46 -5.03 14.78
CA VAL A 140 -3.10 -4.72 13.49
C VAL A 140 -3.93 -3.45 13.61
N ASN A 141 -4.77 -3.36 14.65
CA ASN A 141 -5.65 -2.21 14.88
C ASN A 141 -4.85 -0.94 15.16
N GLN A 142 -3.77 -1.02 15.94
CA GLN A 142 -2.88 0.11 16.19
C GLN A 142 -2.22 0.60 14.90
N ALA A 143 -1.65 -0.30 14.11
CA ALA A 143 -1.06 0.07 12.84
C ALA A 143 -2.11 0.69 11.90
N SER A 144 -3.29 0.08 11.80
CA SER A 144 -4.36 0.50 10.88
C SER A 144 -5.05 1.81 11.31
N SER A 145 -4.93 2.18 12.59
CA SER A 145 -5.40 3.47 13.11
C SER A 145 -4.56 4.66 12.65
N ILE A 146 -3.36 4.43 12.12
CA ILE A 146 -2.49 5.49 11.62
C ILE A 146 -3.04 5.96 10.27
N GLN A 147 -3.64 7.14 10.26
CA GLN A 147 -4.26 7.73 9.08
C GLN A 147 -3.55 9.03 8.67
N ASN A 148 -3.46 9.27 7.36
CA ASN A 148 -2.97 10.53 6.80
C ASN A 148 -3.77 10.89 5.54
N ILE A 149 -4.41 12.08 5.53
CA ILE A 149 -5.26 12.58 4.43
C ILE A 149 -6.32 11.53 4.03
N GLY A 150 -7.01 10.99 5.02
CA GLY A 150 -8.06 9.98 4.83
C GLY A 150 -7.60 8.61 4.29
N GLY A 151 -6.29 8.41 4.13
CA GLY A 151 -5.71 7.13 3.73
C GLY A 151 -4.98 6.45 4.88
N THR A 152 -5.09 5.13 4.96
CA THR A 152 -4.40 4.29 5.94
C THR A 152 -3.41 3.36 5.24
N LEU A 153 -2.71 2.54 6.03
CA LEU A 153 -2.07 1.35 5.49
C LEU A 153 -3.12 0.36 4.95
N GLU A 154 -2.72 -0.51 4.05
CA GLU A 154 -3.53 -1.64 3.58
C GLU A 154 -3.21 -2.87 4.45
N SER A 155 -4.08 -3.21 5.40
CA SER A 155 -3.87 -4.36 6.29
C SER A 155 -4.54 -5.61 5.71
N LEU A 156 -3.75 -6.66 5.53
CA LEU A 156 -4.18 -7.99 5.16
C LEU A 156 -3.97 -8.91 6.35
N THR A 157 -5.03 -9.55 6.82
CA THR A 157 -4.94 -10.56 7.88
C THR A 157 -5.22 -11.95 7.32
N LEU A 158 -4.40 -12.93 7.69
CA LEU A 158 -4.49 -14.32 7.22
C LEU A 158 -4.63 -15.23 8.44
N GLY A 159 -5.64 -16.09 8.52
CA GLY A 159 -5.79 -16.99 9.67
C GLY A 159 -6.98 -17.92 9.54
N HIS A 160 -7.13 -18.85 10.48
CA HIS A 160 -8.22 -19.84 10.46
C HIS A 160 -9.53 -19.33 11.09
N ALA A 161 -9.48 -18.22 11.82
CA ALA A 161 -10.65 -17.60 12.40
C ALA A 161 -11.37 -16.78 11.33
N PRO A 162 -12.66 -17.01 11.03
CA PRO A 162 -13.37 -16.33 9.93
C PRO A 162 -13.69 -14.85 10.21
N PHE A 163 -13.46 -14.40 11.45
CA PHE A 163 -13.82 -13.05 11.88
C PHE A 163 -12.88 -11.99 11.32
N LYS A 164 -13.41 -11.08 10.48
CA LYS A 164 -12.69 -9.90 9.99
C LYS A 164 -12.60 -8.83 11.07
N LEU A 165 -11.40 -8.28 11.30
CA LEU A 165 -11.20 -7.15 12.21
C LEU A 165 -11.83 -5.87 11.63
N PRO A 166 -12.41 -5.00 12.46
CA PRO A 166 -13.14 -3.82 11.99
C PRO A 166 -12.24 -2.80 11.27
N LEU A 167 -10.97 -2.68 11.70
CA LEU A 167 -10.01 -1.77 11.09
C LEU A 167 -9.18 -2.43 9.99
N SER A 168 -9.37 -3.73 9.73
CA SER A 168 -8.58 -4.39 8.70
C SER A 168 -9.20 -4.24 7.31
N ALA A 169 -8.39 -3.84 6.33
CA ALA A 169 -8.83 -3.73 4.93
C ALA A 169 -9.34 -5.08 4.39
N PHE A 170 -8.56 -6.15 4.56
CA PHE A 170 -8.90 -7.49 4.06
C PHE A 170 -8.56 -8.60 5.06
N HIS A 171 -9.34 -9.68 4.99
CA HIS A 171 -9.14 -10.88 5.79
C HIS A 171 -9.31 -12.12 4.92
N VAL A 172 -8.33 -13.03 4.95
CA VAL A 172 -8.40 -14.34 4.30
C VAL A 172 -8.53 -15.40 5.38
N ALA A 173 -9.68 -16.06 5.37
CA ALA A 173 -9.94 -17.22 6.20
C ALA A 173 -9.33 -18.47 5.54
N LEU A 174 -8.35 -19.08 6.20
CA LEU A 174 -7.74 -20.33 5.76
C LEU A 174 -8.63 -21.51 6.12
N PRO A 175 -8.80 -22.50 5.21
CA PRO A 175 -9.54 -23.72 5.53
C PRO A 175 -8.80 -24.50 6.63
N GLY A 176 -9.52 -24.85 7.69
CA GLY A 176 -8.99 -25.65 8.79
C GLY A 176 -9.48 -27.10 8.72
N ASN A 177 -8.64 -28.03 9.16
CA ASN A 177 -9.01 -29.45 9.31
C ASN A 177 -9.54 -29.79 10.72
N ARG A 178 -9.67 -28.79 11.59
CA ARG A 178 -10.13 -28.98 12.97
C ARG A 178 -11.67 -29.05 13.02
N PRO A 179 -12.25 -29.82 13.96
CA PRO A 179 -13.69 -29.76 14.20
C PRO A 179 -14.08 -28.37 14.71
N GLN A 180 -15.12 -27.78 14.12
CA GLN A 180 -15.68 -26.51 14.54
C GLN A 180 -16.36 -26.65 15.91
N TYR A 181 -16.16 -25.67 16.80
CA TYR A 181 -16.97 -25.58 18.01
C TYR A 181 -18.43 -25.25 17.66
N ILE A 182 -19.36 -25.56 18.57
CA ILE A 182 -20.79 -25.27 18.39
C ILE A 182 -21.02 -23.78 18.09
N CYS A 183 -20.30 -22.89 18.78
CA CYS A 183 -20.37 -21.45 18.55
C CYS A 183 -19.92 -21.02 17.15
N GLU A 184 -19.07 -21.80 16.47
CA GLU A 184 -18.63 -21.50 15.10
C GLU A 184 -19.57 -22.03 14.04
N ARG A 185 -20.41 -23.02 14.37
CA ARG A 185 -21.46 -23.51 13.46
C ARG A 185 -22.70 -22.60 13.43
N LEU A 186 -22.84 -21.72 14.43
CA LEU A 186 -23.98 -20.83 14.59
C LEU A 186 -23.76 -19.44 13.97
N LEU A 187 -22.53 -19.12 13.55
CA LEU A 187 -22.11 -17.86 12.92
C LEU A 187 -21.90 -18.05 11.42
#